data_AF-A0A382QSU5-F1
#
_entry.id   AF-A0A382QSU5-F1
#
_cell.length_a   1.000
_cell.length_b   1.000
_cell.length_c   1.000
_cell.angle_alpha   90.00
_cell.angle_beta   90.00
_cell.angle_gamma   90.00
#
_symmetry.space_group_name_H-M   'P 1'
#
loop_
_entity.id
_entity.type
_entity.pdbx_description
1 polymer ?
#
loop_
_entity_poly.entity_id
_entity_poly.type
_entity_poly.pdbx_seq_one_letter_code
_entity_poly.pdbx_strand_id
1 'polypeptide(L)'
;MEETRERIKLLIKNLGLPTTAKFCRDTGLSRPLVDKLTSPEGNQPRFDTLQKIKSAFPETNLNWLVSGQGEALESDPDKKDVDLLNTYRNIKIKNNSNLTNSFLTSVQFISKEYQEMEEMELNAKAQFILEKELNQFRRELLFYQYQRRLVSERLNKTSDQKSILTEIYDEKRKVGLNRLLEELSQQISKTINLITEDVVNI
;
A
#
# COMPACT_ATOMS: atom_id res chain seq x y z
N MET A 1 12.17 -5.13 8.26
CA MET A 1 11.60 -6.19 7.40
C MET A 1 11.68 -7.49 8.18
N GLU A 2 10.57 -8.19 8.35
CA GLU A 2 10.51 -9.46 9.08
C GLU A 2 11.28 -10.55 8.31
N GLU A 3 12.18 -11.25 8.98
CA GLU A 3 12.95 -12.33 8.35
C GLU A 3 12.10 -13.60 8.17
N THR A 4 12.33 -14.35 7.09
CA THR A 4 11.57 -15.57 6.73
C THR A 4 11.37 -16.56 7.90
N ARG A 5 12.36 -16.65 8.80
CA ARG A 5 12.35 -17.53 9.99
C ARG A 5 11.26 -17.17 11.01
N GLU A 6 10.97 -15.88 11.17
CA GLU A 6 9.95 -15.40 12.10
C GLU A 6 8.55 -15.58 11.50
N ARG A 7 8.45 -15.68 10.17
CA ARG A 7 7.16 -15.88 9.47
C ARG A 7 6.55 -17.25 9.72
N ILE A 8 7.31 -18.34 9.82
CA ILE A 8 6.72 -19.65 10.18
C ILE A 8 6.23 -19.65 11.63
N LYS A 9 7.00 -19.08 12.56
CA LYS A 9 6.56 -18.97 13.97
C LYS A 9 5.31 -18.10 14.09
N LEU A 10 5.28 -16.96 13.38
CA LEU A 10 4.15 -16.06 13.35
C LEU A 10 2.94 -16.72 12.67
N LEU A 11 3.13 -17.49 11.61
CA LEU A 11 2.06 -18.25 10.96
C LEU A 11 1.43 -19.25 11.93
N ILE A 12 2.23 -20.05 12.64
CA ILE A 12 1.72 -21.02 13.63
C ILE A 12 0.89 -20.30 14.70
N LYS A 13 1.36 -19.14 15.17
CA LYS A 13 0.64 -18.31 16.13
C LYS A 13 -0.67 -17.76 15.55
N ASN A 14 -0.65 -17.24 14.33
CA ASN A 14 -1.82 -16.66 13.66
C ASN A 14 -2.90 -17.70 13.34
N LEU A 15 -2.50 -18.93 13.04
CA LEU A 15 -3.39 -20.08 12.88
C LEU A 15 -3.99 -20.57 14.22
N GLY A 16 -3.63 -19.94 15.36
CA GLY A 16 -4.13 -20.32 16.69
C GLY A 16 -3.65 -21.69 17.15
N LEU A 17 -2.58 -22.21 16.56
CA LEU A 17 -2.11 -23.56 16.88
C LEU A 17 -1.33 -23.55 18.21
N PRO A 18 -1.62 -24.49 19.13
CA PRO A 18 -1.02 -24.48 20.45
C PRO A 18 0.47 -24.86 20.42
N THR A 19 0.91 -25.60 19.39
CA THR A 19 2.30 -26.10 19.30
C THR A 19 2.75 -26.29 17.85
N THR A 20 4.06 -26.15 17.61
CA THR A 20 4.72 -26.54 16.35
C THR A 20 4.53 -28.03 16.02
N ALA A 21 4.34 -28.89 17.03
CA ALA A 21 4.07 -30.31 16.81
C ALA A 21 2.68 -30.55 16.19
N LYS A 22 1.69 -29.74 16.56
CA LYS A 22 0.37 -29.76 15.91
C LYS A 22 0.49 -29.33 14.45
N PHE A 23 1.21 -28.23 14.18
CA PHE A 23 1.52 -27.79 12.82
C PHE A 23 2.21 -28.86 11.96
N CYS A 24 3.23 -29.55 12.50
CA CYS A 24 3.91 -30.65 11.80
C CYS A 24 2.96 -31.81 11.46
N ARG A 25 2.08 -32.18 12.39
CA ARG A 25 1.10 -33.25 12.19
C ARG A 25 0.09 -32.89 11.09
N ASP A 26 -0.41 -31.67 11.11
CA ASP A 26 -1.47 -31.23 10.19
C ASP A 26 -0.92 -31.02 8.77
N THR A 27 0.33 -30.57 8.63
CA THR A 27 1.01 -30.37 7.33
C THR A 27 1.71 -31.62 6.80
N GLY A 28 1.91 -32.64 7.64
CA GLY A 28 2.76 -33.80 7.32
C GLY A 28 4.25 -33.46 7.16
N LEU A 29 4.68 -32.28 7.62
CA LEU A 29 6.10 -31.88 7.61
C LEU A 29 6.83 -32.48 8.82
N SER A 30 8.09 -32.88 8.61
CA SER A 30 8.90 -33.40 9.71
C SER A 30 9.33 -32.28 10.66
N ARG A 31 9.36 -32.59 11.96
CA ARG A 31 9.78 -31.60 12.98
C ARG A 31 11.18 -31.03 12.72
N PRO A 32 12.21 -31.81 12.33
CA PRO A 32 13.52 -31.27 11.99
C PRO A 32 13.51 -30.30 10.80
N LEU A 33 12.63 -30.52 9.82
CA LEU A 33 12.48 -29.61 8.69
C LEU A 33 11.89 -28.27 9.14
N VAL A 34 10.82 -28.31 9.95
CA VAL A 34 10.20 -27.08 10.48
C VAL A 34 11.17 -26.33 11.39
N ASP A 35 11.90 -27.04 12.26
CA ASP A 35 12.91 -26.43 13.12
C ASP A 35 13.99 -25.74 12.27
N LYS A 36 14.49 -26.40 11.21
CA LYS A 36 15.46 -25.81 10.27
C LYS A 36 14.95 -24.56 9.56
N LEU A 37 13.66 -24.50 9.21
CA LEU A 37 13.06 -23.32 8.59
C LEU A 37 12.89 -22.15 9.58
N THR A 38 12.85 -22.45 10.89
CA THR A 38 12.79 -21.45 11.97
C THR A 38 14.16 -21.08 12.55
N SER A 39 15.23 -21.76 12.14
CA SER A 39 16.61 -21.54 12.60
C SER A 39 17.25 -20.32 11.94
N PRO A 40 18.28 -19.71 12.58
CA PRO A 40 19.01 -18.56 12.04
C PRO A 40 19.68 -18.82 10.69
N GLU A 41 20.12 -20.07 10.46
CA GLU A 41 20.80 -20.55 9.24
C GLU A 41 19.80 -21.21 8.24
N GLY A 42 18.50 -21.00 8.45
CA GLY A 42 17.43 -21.63 7.70
C GLY A 42 17.26 -21.08 6.29
N ASN A 43 17.07 -21.97 5.31
CA ASN A 43 16.75 -21.60 3.93
C ASN A 43 15.24 -21.32 3.77
N GLN A 44 14.87 -20.63 2.69
CA GLN A 44 13.47 -20.46 2.31
C GLN A 44 12.76 -21.82 2.11
N PRO A 45 11.47 -21.92 2.47
CA PRO A 45 10.68 -23.13 2.25
C PRO A 45 10.62 -23.47 0.75
N ARG A 46 10.84 -24.75 0.44
CA ARG A 46 10.74 -25.26 -0.94
C ARG A 46 9.28 -25.34 -1.38
N PHE A 47 9.06 -25.43 -2.68
CA PHE A 47 7.72 -25.55 -3.27
C PHE A 47 6.86 -26.66 -2.63
N ASP A 48 7.40 -27.87 -2.46
CA ASP A 48 6.70 -28.99 -1.81
C ASP A 48 6.28 -28.65 -0.36
N THR A 49 7.12 -27.94 0.38
CA THR A 49 6.81 -27.46 1.72
C THR A 49 5.66 -26.46 1.70
N LEU A 50 5.70 -25.48 0.79
CA LEU A 50 4.64 -24.49 0.61
C LEU A 50 3.31 -25.15 0.22
N GLN A 51 3.34 -26.15 -0.66
CA GLN A 51 2.16 -26.88 -1.09
C GLN A 51 1.51 -27.65 0.06
N LYS A 52 2.31 -28.31 0.90
CA LYS A 52 1.83 -29.00 2.11
C LYS A 52 1.19 -28.05 3.12
N ILE A 53 1.80 -26.88 3.32
CA ILE A 53 1.25 -25.84 4.19
C ILE A 53 -0.08 -25.33 3.64
N LYS A 54 -0.16 -24.95 2.36
CA LYS A 54 -1.41 -24.45 1.75
C LYS A 54 -2.52 -25.49 1.72
N SER A 55 -2.17 -26.77 1.57
CA SER A 55 -3.16 -27.86 1.59
C SER A 55 -3.75 -28.07 2.99
N ALA A 56 -2.94 -27.92 4.05
CA ALA A 56 -3.40 -28.07 5.43
C ALA A 56 -4.08 -26.82 5.98
N PHE A 57 -3.65 -25.64 5.54
CA PHE A 57 -4.15 -24.33 5.94
C PHE A 57 -4.45 -23.49 4.69
N PRO A 58 -5.62 -23.70 4.05
CA PRO A 58 -6.03 -22.98 2.83
C PRO A 58 -6.00 -21.46 2.98
N GLU A 59 -6.22 -20.94 4.18
CA GLU A 59 -6.15 -19.54 4.56
C GLU A 59 -4.72 -18.98 4.59
N THR A 60 -3.67 -19.79 4.44
CA THR A 60 -2.29 -19.28 4.50
C THR A 60 -1.93 -18.50 3.22
N ASN A 61 -1.41 -17.28 3.39
CA ASN A 61 -0.84 -16.51 2.28
C ASN A 61 0.59 -16.96 1.97
N LEU A 62 0.76 -17.70 0.87
CA LEU A 62 2.08 -18.19 0.44
C LEU A 62 3.02 -17.07 -0.03
N ASN A 63 2.47 -15.99 -0.60
CA ASN A 63 3.29 -14.84 -1.02
C ASN A 63 3.92 -14.19 0.21
N TRP A 64 3.14 -13.95 1.26
CA TRP A 64 3.66 -13.46 2.52
C TRP A 64 4.71 -14.39 3.12
N LEU A 65 4.47 -15.71 3.10
CA LEU A 65 5.39 -16.69 3.67
C LEU A 65 6.77 -16.67 2.97
N VAL A 66 6.82 -16.38 1.66
CA VAL A 66 8.05 -16.37 0.84
C VAL A 66 8.70 -14.98 0.74
N SER A 67 7.93 -13.92 0.49
CA SER A 67 8.44 -12.56 0.25
C SER A 67 8.28 -11.63 1.45
N GLY A 68 7.40 -11.95 2.40
CA GLY A 68 7.05 -11.08 3.52
C GLY A 68 6.07 -9.98 3.16
N GLN A 69 5.48 -10.03 1.96
CA GLN A 69 4.52 -9.04 1.49
C GLN A 69 3.08 -9.50 1.74
N GLY A 70 2.26 -8.59 2.26
CA GLY A 70 0.85 -8.86 2.59
C GLY A 70 0.66 -9.35 4.03
N GLU A 71 -0.52 -9.90 4.31
CA GLU A 71 -0.84 -10.50 5.61
C GLU A 71 -0.56 -12.01 5.61
N ALA A 72 -0.33 -12.58 6.80
CA ALA A 72 0.02 -14.00 6.93
C ALA A 72 -1.11 -14.95 6.55
N LEU A 73 -2.35 -14.52 6.79
CA LEU A 73 -3.56 -15.24 6.43
C LEU A 73 -4.26 -14.45 5.33
N GLU A 74 -4.74 -15.15 4.31
CA GLU A 74 -5.70 -14.65 3.34
C GLU A 74 -7.04 -14.50 4.07
N SER A 75 -7.55 -13.27 4.15
CA SER A 75 -8.96 -13.05 4.43
C SER A 75 -9.78 -13.47 3.21
N ASP A 76 -11.02 -13.92 3.42
CA ASP A 76 -11.97 -14.02 2.32
C ASP A 76 -12.09 -12.62 1.71
N PRO A 77 -11.67 -12.42 0.44
CA PRO A 77 -11.76 -11.12 -0.17
C PRO A 77 -13.24 -10.75 -0.25
N ASP A 78 -13.60 -9.55 0.22
CA ASP A 78 -14.97 -9.07 0.04
C ASP A 78 -15.25 -9.03 -1.47
N LYS A 79 -16.53 -9.16 -1.85
CA LYS A 79 -16.97 -9.10 -3.24
C LYS A 79 -16.38 -7.89 -3.97
N LYS A 80 -16.21 -6.77 -3.27
CA LYS A 80 -15.58 -5.54 -3.80
C LYS A 80 -14.11 -5.73 -4.18
N ASP A 81 -13.34 -6.46 -3.36
CA ASP A 81 -11.93 -6.75 -3.63
C ASP A 81 -11.78 -7.67 -4.83
N VAL A 82 -12.66 -8.68 -4.92
CA VAL A 82 -12.74 -9.58 -6.08
C VAL A 82 -13.09 -8.81 -7.35
N ASP A 83 -14.09 -7.92 -7.28
CA ASP A 83 -14.52 -7.10 -8.42
C ASP A 83 -13.42 -6.13 -8.87
N LEU A 84 -12.68 -5.52 -7.93
CA LEU A 84 -11.54 -4.63 -8.23
C LEU A 84 -10.40 -5.40 -8.91
N LEU A 85 -10.04 -6.58 -8.39
CA LEU A 85 -9.02 -7.45 -8.98
C LEU A 85 -9.41 -7.92 -10.39
N ASN A 86 -10.67 -8.30 -10.58
CA ASN A 86 -11.18 -8.69 -11.89
C ASN A 86 -11.16 -7.51 -12.88
N THR A 87 -11.54 -6.31 -12.42
CA THR A 87 -11.44 -5.08 -13.21
C THR A 87 -10.01 -4.82 -13.65
N TYR A 88 -9.05 -4.89 -12.74
CA TYR A 88 -7.62 -4.74 -13.05
C TYR A 88 -7.14 -5.78 -14.06
N ARG A 89 -7.46 -7.06 -13.85
CA ARG A 89 -7.09 -8.16 -14.76
C ARG A 89 -7.66 -7.93 -16.16
N ASN A 90 -8.93 -7.54 -16.26
CA ASN A 90 -9.59 -7.25 -17.53
C ASN A 90 -8.93 -6.07 -18.27
N ILE A 91 -8.52 -5.03 -17.55
CA ILE A 91 -7.77 -3.89 -18.12
C ILE A 91 -6.39 -4.35 -18.62
N LYS A 92 -5.69 -5.14 -17.80
CA LYS A 92 -4.34 -5.63 -18.11
C LYS A 92 -4.32 -6.57 -19.32
N ILE A 93 -5.32 -7.46 -19.44
CA ILE A 93 -5.45 -8.39 -20.58
C ILE A 93 -5.62 -7.64 -21.90
N LYS A 94 -6.27 -6.48 -21.90
CA LYS A 94 -6.41 -5.63 -23.10
C LYS A 94 -5.08 -5.01 -23.57
N ASN A 95 -3.98 -5.25 -22.85
CA ASN A 95 -2.61 -4.81 -23.15
C ASN A 95 -2.47 -3.32 -23.46
N ASN A 96 -3.34 -2.50 -22.86
CA ASN A 96 -3.30 -1.04 -22.97
C ASN A 96 -2.55 -0.50 -21.75
N SER A 97 -1.26 -0.21 -21.93
CA SER A 97 -0.38 0.31 -20.88
C SER A 97 -0.90 1.62 -20.29
N ASN A 98 -1.42 2.52 -21.12
CA ASN A 98 -1.95 3.81 -20.68
C ASN A 98 -3.19 3.64 -19.78
N LEU A 99 -4.11 2.76 -20.18
CA LEU A 99 -5.30 2.46 -19.38
C LEU A 99 -4.93 1.75 -18.07
N THR A 100 -3.97 0.82 -18.12
CA THR A 100 -3.47 0.11 -16.93
C THR A 100 -2.82 1.09 -15.96
N ASN A 101 -1.96 1.99 -16.45
CA ASN A 101 -1.30 3.00 -15.63
C ASN A 101 -2.32 3.98 -15.05
N SER A 102 -3.26 4.48 -15.86
CA SER A 102 -4.32 5.39 -15.39
C SER A 102 -5.17 4.78 -14.27
N PHE A 103 -5.53 3.50 -14.41
CA PHE A 103 -6.25 2.76 -13.37
C PHE A 103 -5.42 2.63 -12.09
N LEU A 104 -4.18 2.15 -12.19
CA LEU A 104 -3.28 1.98 -11.05
C LEU A 104 -3.04 3.30 -10.31
N THR A 105 -2.76 4.37 -11.05
CA THR A 105 -2.58 5.71 -10.49
C THR A 105 -3.84 6.22 -9.80
N SER A 106 -5.03 5.97 -10.36
CA SER A 106 -6.30 6.35 -9.72
C SER A 106 -6.52 5.62 -8.40
N VAL A 107 -6.27 4.30 -8.36
CA VAL A 107 -6.38 3.49 -7.13
C VAL A 107 -5.38 3.98 -6.08
N GLN A 108 -4.13 4.27 -6.48
CA GLN A 108 -3.11 4.81 -5.58
C GLN A 108 -3.53 6.15 -4.98
N PHE A 109 -4.07 7.08 -5.79
CA PHE A 109 -4.56 8.36 -5.28
C PHE A 109 -5.72 8.18 -4.31
N ILE A 110 -6.75 7.41 -4.68
CA ILE A 110 -7.91 7.19 -3.81
C ILE A 110 -7.48 6.59 -2.46
N SER A 111 -6.61 5.58 -2.48
CA SER A 111 -6.10 4.96 -1.25
C SER A 111 -5.34 5.96 -0.38
N LYS A 112 -4.46 6.76 -0.98
CA LYS A 112 -3.68 7.76 -0.26
C LYS A 112 -4.56 8.87 0.31
N GLU A 113 -5.49 9.38 -0.49
CA GLU A 113 -6.40 10.47 -0.11
C GLU A 113 -7.33 10.07 1.04
N TYR A 114 -7.79 8.81 1.04
CA TYR A 114 -8.57 8.25 2.13
C TYR A 114 -7.77 8.19 3.43
N GLN A 115 -6.53 7.70 3.38
CA GLN A 115 -5.65 7.63 4.55
C GLN A 115 -5.33 9.01 5.12
N GLU A 116 -5.03 9.98 4.25
CA GLU A 116 -4.79 11.38 4.64
C GLU A 116 -6.02 11.97 5.35
N MET A 117 -7.22 11.67 4.85
CA MET A 117 -8.46 12.11 5.47
C MET A 117 -8.65 11.48 6.86
N GLU A 118 -8.46 10.17 6.97
CA GLU A 118 -8.56 9.44 8.23
C GLU A 118 -7.56 9.95 9.27
N GLU A 119 -6.31 10.19 8.87
CA GLU A 119 -5.28 10.74 9.75
C GLU A 119 -5.67 12.13 10.27
N MET A 120 -6.17 13.00 9.40
CA MET A 120 -6.64 14.33 9.80
C MET A 120 -7.82 14.26 10.78
N GLU A 121 -8.78 13.37 10.56
CA GLU A 121 -9.91 13.15 11.47
C GLU A 121 -9.47 12.63 12.84
N LEU A 122 -8.46 11.74 12.87
CA LEU A 122 -7.87 11.25 14.11
C LEU A 122 -7.15 12.36 14.85
N ASN A 123 -6.36 13.19 14.16
CA ASN A 123 -5.70 14.35 14.72
C ASN A 123 -6.72 15.36 15.29
N ALA A 124 -7.83 15.57 14.59
CA ALA A 124 -8.89 16.48 15.01
C ALA A 124 -9.57 16.01 16.29
N LYS A 125 -9.84 14.70 16.39
CA LYS A 125 -10.36 14.06 17.61
C LYS A 125 -9.37 14.20 18.77
N ALA A 126 -8.07 13.99 18.52
CA ALA A 126 -7.03 14.12 19.54
C ALA A 126 -6.87 15.56 20.06
N GLN A 127 -7.08 16.55 19.19
CA GLN A 127 -6.99 17.97 19.52
C GLN A 127 -8.34 18.59 19.94
N PHE A 128 -9.42 17.81 20.03
CA PHE A 128 -10.77 18.27 20.35
C PHE A 128 -11.28 19.40 19.44
N ILE A 129 -10.92 19.38 18.15
CA ILE A 129 -11.35 20.38 17.17
C ILE A 129 -12.87 20.32 16.98
N LEU A 130 -13.50 21.49 16.90
CA LEU A 130 -14.94 21.60 16.67
C LEU A 130 -15.31 21.20 15.24
N GLU A 131 -16.45 20.55 15.06
CA GLU A 131 -16.95 20.10 13.75
C GLU A 131 -16.97 21.21 12.69
N LYS A 132 -17.31 22.45 13.08
CA LYS A 132 -17.32 23.61 12.17
C LYS A 132 -15.92 23.95 11.63
N GLU A 133 -14.91 23.88 12.49
CA GLU A 133 -13.51 24.13 12.14
C GLU A 133 -12.94 22.96 11.34
N LEU A 134 -13.24 21.73 11.75
CA LEU A 134 -12.86 20.52 11.03
C LEU A 134 -13.36 20.52 9.58
N ASN A 135 -14.57 21.03 9.35
CA ASN A 135 -15.13 21.17 8.00
C ASN A 135 -14.32 22.12 7.10
N GLN A 136 -13.58 23.07 7.66
CA GLN A 136 -12.64 23.90 6.88
C GLN A 136 -11.45 23.07 6.41
N PHE A 137 -10.79 22.35 7.32
CA PHE A 137 -9.67 21.47 6.98
C PHE A 137 -10.07 20.37 5.98
N ARG A 138 -11.28 19.80 6.07
CA ARG A 138 -11.82 18.86 5.08
C ARG A 138 -11.85 19.45 3.66
N ARG A 139 -12.33 20.68 3.54
CA ARG A 139 -12.40 21.37 2.23
C ARG A 139 -11.01 21.65 1.67
N GLU A 140 -10.10 22.11 2.51
CA GLU A 140 -8.72 22.39 2.13
C GLU A 140 -8.00 21.12 1.69
N LEU A 141 -8.14 20.03 2.46
CA LEU A 141 -7.52 18.76 2.14
C LEU A 141 -8.00 18.23 0.79
N LEU A 142 -9.33 18.19 0.57
CA LEU A 142 -9.92 17.78 -0.70
C LEU A 142 -9.44 18.64 -1.86
N PHE A 143 -9.31 19.96 -1.65
CA PHE A 143 -8.80 20.88 -2.65
C PHE A 143 -7.35 20.58 -3.02
N TYR A 144 -6.46 20.44 -2.04
CA TYR A 144 -5.04 20.17 -2.30
C TYR A 144 -4.80 18.77 -2.90
N GLN A 145 -5.57 17.76 -2.48
CA GLN A 145 -5.56 16.42 -3.07
C GLN A 145 -5.95 16.46 -4.56
N TYR A 146 -7.03 17.18 -4.88
CA TYR A 146 -7.46 17.38 -6.27
C TYR A 146 -6.39 18.08 -7.11
N GLN A 147 -5.79 19.16 -6.60
CA GLN A 147 -4.69 19.85 -7.29
C GLN A 147 -3.50 18.91 -7.53
N ARG A 148 -3.11 18.12 -6.51
CA ARG A 148 -2.01 17.15 -6.62
C ARG A 148 -2.26 16.16 -7.75
N ARG A 149 -3.49 15.63 -7.85
CA ARG A 149 -3.87 14.71 -8.92
C ARG A 149 -3.74 15.35 -10.31
N LEU A 150 -4.26 16.56 -10.50
CA LEU A 150 -4.14 17.28 -11.78
C LEU A 150 -2.68 17.49 -12.20
N VAL A 151 -1.83 17.89 -11.25
CA VAL A 151 -0.41 18.14 -11.50
C VAL A 151 0.31 16.84 -11.85
N SER A 152 0.06 15.74 -11.13
CA SER A 152 0.64 14.42 -11.43
C SER A 152 0.19 13.88 -12.79
N GLU A 153 -1.10 14.00 -13.14
CA GLU A 153 -1.61 13.60 -14.45
C GLU A 153 -0.94 14.40 -15.58
N ARG A 154 -0.68 15.69 -15.36
CA ARG A 154 0.05 16.52 -16.32
C ARG A 154 1.52 16.11 -16.43
N LEU A 155 2.18 15.78 -15.33
CA LEU A 155 3.56 15.32 -15.30
C LEU A 155 3.72 14.02 -16.10
N ASN A 156 2.82 13.04 -15.89
CA ASN A 156 2.81 11.76 -16.61
C ASN A 156 2.66 11.95 -18.13
N LYS A 157 1.77 12.85 -18.58
CA LYS A 157 1.63 13.15 -20.02
C LYS A 157 2.89 13.80 -20.61
N THR A 158 3.62 14.56 -19.81
CA THR A 158 4.86 15.24 -20.24
C THR A 158 6.05 14.28 -20.34
N SER A 159 6.01 13.10 -19.69
CA SER A 159 7.08 12.09 -19.84
C SER A 159 6.98 11.30 -21.15
N ASP A 160 5.78 11.19 -21.73
CA ASP A 160 5.51 10.37 -22.91
C ASP A 160 5.81 11.09 -24.24
N GLN A 161 5.86 12.42 -24.24
CA GLN A 161 6.18 13.23 -25.43
C GLN A 161 7.69 13.44 -25.58
N LYS A 162 8.41 12.45 -26.11
CA LYS A 162 9.84 12.61 -26.48
C LYS A 162 9.97 13.14 -27.91
N SER A 163 10.02 14.46 -28.06
CA SER A 163 10.56 15.11 -29.26
C SER A 163 11.88 15.79 -28.91
N ILE A 164 12.93 15.54 -29.70
CA ILE A 164 14.27 16.14 -29.52
C ILE A 164 14.21 17.68 -29.59
N LEU A 165 13.20 18.23 -30.26
CA LEU A 165 13.04 19.68 -30.45
C LEU A 165 12.46 20.40 -29.22
N THR A 166 11.90 19.69 -28.23
CA THR A 166 11.23 20.29 -27.05
C THR A 166 11.89 19.98 -25.72
N GLU A 167 13.00 19.23 -25.73
CA GLU A 167 13.60 18.60 -24.55
C GLU A 167 13.94 19.59 -23.41
N ILE A 168 14.59 20.72 -23.71
CA ILE A 168 14.93 21.75 -22.69
C ILE A 168 13.67 22.42 -22.11
N TYR A 169 12.65 22.64 -22.94
CA TYR A 169 11.41 23.29 -22.54
C TYR A 169 10.53 22.36 -21.70
N ASP A 170 10.49 21.08 -22.06
CA ASP A 170 9.80 20.04 -21.32
C ASP A 170 10.47 19.77 -19.97
N GLU A 171 11.80 19.83 -19.89
CA GLU A 171 12.52 19.72 -18.60
C GLU A 171 12.19 20.87 -17.64
N LYS A 172 12.20 22.13 -18.09
CA LYS A 172 11.80 23.27 -17.24
C LYS A 172 10.36 23.13 -16.74
N ARG A 173 9.45 22.65 -17.59
CA ARG A 173 8.05 22.38 -17.21
C ARG A 173 7.95 21.27 -16.17
N LYS A 174 8.66 20.16 -16.34
CA LYS A 174 8.71 19.07 -15.37
C LYS A 174 9.23 19.54 -14.01
N VAL A 175 10.31 20.33 -13.99
CA VAL A 175 10.85 20.93 -12.76
C VAL A 175 9.80 21.78 -12.06
N GLY A 176 9.08 22.64 -12.80
CA GLY A 176 8.00 23.45 -12.24
C GLY A 176 6.84 22.63 -11.67
N LEU A 177 6.42 21.58 -12.38
CA LEU A 177 5.37 20.66 -11.91
C LEU A 177 5.81 19.88 -10.66
N ASN A 178 7.06 19.41 -10.62
CA ASN A 178 7.61 18.73 -9.44
C ASN A 178 7.68 19.66 -8.22
N ARG A 179 8.07 20.93 -8.42
CA ARG A 179 8.06 21.93 -7.35
C ARG A 179 6.64 22.14 -6.82
N LEU A 180 5.65 22.24 -7.71
CA LEU A 180 4.25 22.38 -7.32
C LEU A 180 3.72 21.14 -6.57
N LEU A 181 4.15 19.93 -6.95
CA LEU A 181 3.82 18.71 -6.21
C LEU A 181 4.39 18.71 -4.79
N GLU A 182 5.61 19.20 -4.62
CA GLU A 182 6.26 19.35 -3.32
C GLU A 182 5.49 20.36 -2.45
N GLU A 183 5.19 21.54 -3.01
CA GLU A 183 4.38 22.56 -2.34
C GLU A 183 3.02 22.01 -1.90
N LEU A 184 2.31 21.29 -2.78
CA LEU A 184 1.03 20.65 -2.47
C LEU A 184 1.17 19.57 -1.39
N SER A 185 2.25 18.79 -1.42
CA SER A 185 2.50 17.76 -0.39
C SER A 185 2.72 18.38 0.99
N GLN A 186 3.39 19.52 1.05
CA GLN A 186 3.57 20.28 2.28
C GLN A 186 2.23 20.85 2.78
N GLN A 187 1.40 21.41 1.90
CA GLN A 187 0.08 21.93 2.27
C GLN A 187 -0.86 20.83 2.77
N ILE A 188 -0.86 19.67 2.12
CA ILE A 188 -1.59 18.47 2.57
C ILE A 188 -1.11 18.06 3.97
N SER A 189 0.21 17.97 4.18
CA SER A 189 0.77 17.60 5.48
C SER A 189 0.41 18.61 6.58
N LYS A 190 0.47 19.92 6.31
CA LYS A 190 0.01 20.95 7.24
C LYS A 190 -1.46 20.78 7.60
N THR A 191 -2.31 20.56 6.60
CA THR A 191 -3.76 20.39 6.75
C THR A 191 -4.09 19.15 7.60
N ILE A 192 -3.43 18.02 7.33
CA ILE A 192 -3.57 16.77 8.11
C ILE A 192 -3.20 16.99 9.57
N ASN A 193 -2.14 17.76 9.82
CA ASN A 193 -1.66 18.09 11.16
C ASN A 193 -2.40 19.28 11.80
N LEU A 194 -3.39 19.85 11.11
CA LEU A 194 -4.24 20.94 11.59
C LEU A 194 -3.45 22.22 11.94
N ILE A 195 -2.34 22.45 11.24
CA ILE A 195 -1.48 23.62 11.44
C ILE A 195 -2.09 24.81 10.69
N THR A 196 -2.55 25.82 11.41
CA THR A 196 -2.93 27.12 10.84
C THR A 196 -1.71 28.05 10.75
N GLU A 197 -1.63 28.90 9.73
CA GLU A 197 -0.48 29.81 9.52
C GLU A 197 -0.40 30.96 10.55
N ASP A 198 -1.28 30.99 11.55
CA ASP A 198 -1.44 32.09 12.52
C ASP A 198 -0.45 32.05 13.71
N VAL A 199 0.52 31.13 13.76
CA VAL A 199 1.46 31.01 14.90
C VAL A 199 2.85 31.63 14.62
N VAL A 200 3.00 32.41 13.56
CA VAL A 200 4.23 33.18 13.30
C VAL A 200 3.92 34.67 13.24
N ASN A 201 3.46 35.24 14.37
CA ASN A 201 3.59 36.66 14.71
C ASN A 201 2.99 36.95 16.11
N ILE A 202 3.72 36.61 17.18
CA ILE A 202 3.65 37.30 18.48
C ILE A 202 5.07 37.45 19.01
#